data_AF-A0A963BMJ6-F1
#
_entry.id   AF-A0A963BMJ6-F1
#
_cell.length_a   1.000
_cell.length_b   1.000
_cell.length_c   1.000
_cell.angle_alpha   90.00
_cell.angle_beta   90.00
_cell.angle_gamma   90.00
#
_symmetry.space_group_name_H-M   'P 1'
#
loop_
_entity.id
_entity.type
_entity.pdbx_description
1 polymer ?
#
loop_
_entity_poly.entity_id
_entity_poly.type
_entity_poly.pdbx_seq_one_letter_code
_entity_poly.pdbx_strand_id
1 'polypeptide(L)'
;ISVVSRITEFSPKVLRSLSREVHGHSPRSGQLPSTSRMLSKRSMQATATLFSALYRAQAGSGIFDAIALDHLLAAHERYLAFSGGLRLQGLDIEPIDITQAWVLARDIRSGVASFRYCHACHLHYLFTDDARVPEGCPICALKRQYAR
;
A
#
# COMPACT_ATOMS: atom_id res chain seq x y z
N ILE A 1 -2.79 1.63 15.92
CA ILE A 1 -2.74 2.98 16.55
C ILE A 1 -1.58 3.86 16.09
N SER A 2 -0.43 3.30 15.67
CA SER A 2 0.76 4.10 15.35
C SER A 2 0.57 5.10 14.20
N VAL A 3 -0.23 4.75 13.18
CA VAL A 3 -0.61 5.67 12.10
C VAL A 3 -1.50 6.79 12.63
N VAL A 4 -2.59 6.42 13.32
CA VAL A 4 -3.56 7.39 13.87
C VAL A 4 -2.88 8.37 14.83
N SER A 5 -2.00 7.89 15.71
CA SER A 5 -1.24 8.74 16.65
C SER A 5 -0.34 9.75 15.95
N ARG A 6 0.24 9.38 14.80
CA ARG A 6 1.06 10.30 13.99
C ARG A 6 0.23 11.33 13.23
N ILE A 7 -1.02 11.03 12.93
CA ILE A 7 -1.89 11.91 12.15
C ILE A 7 -2.68 12.85 13.05
N THR A 8 -3.24 12.33 14.15
CA THR A 8 -4.15 13.08 15.04
C THR A 8 -3.43 13.70 16.23
N GLU A 9 -2.13 13.44 16.39
CA GLU A 9 -1.30 13.85 17.55
C GLU A 9 -1.85 13.39 18.91
N PHE A 10 -2.86 12.53 18.92
CA PHE A 10 -3.42 11.99 20.15
C PHE A 10 -2.44 11.04 20.81
N SER A 11 -2.40 11.12 22.14
CA SER A 11 -1.58 10.21 22.93
C SER A 11 -2.00 8.75 22.68
N PRO A 12 -1.06 7.79 22.70
CA PRO A 12 -1.37 6.37 22.55
C PRO A 12 -2.40 5.86 23.57
N LYS A 13 -2.47 6.49 24.76
CA LYS A 13 -3.46 6.14 25.79
C LYS A 13 -4.88 6.50 25.34
N VAL A 14 -5.08 7.72 24.84
CA VAL A 14 -6.38 8.18 24.30
C VAL A 14 -6.81 7.28 23.14
N LEU A 15 -5.90 6.99 22.20
CA LEU A 15 -6.23 6.16 21.04
C LEU A 15 -6.55 4.71 21.37
N ARG A 16 -5.95 4.14 22.43
CA ARG A 16 -6.32 2.79 22.88
C ARG A 16 -7.71 2.76 23.52
N SER A 17 -8.09 3.81 24.26
CA SER A 17 -9.45 3.95 24.79
C SER A 17 -10.45 4.05 23.64
N LEU A 18 -10.24 5.00 22.73
CA LEU A 18 -11.11 5.22 21.59
C LEU A 18 -11.22 3.98 20.70
N SER A 19 -10.11 3.29 20.43
CA SER A 19 -10.13 2.04 19.67
C SER A 19 -10.94 0.95 20.35
N ARG A 20 -10.94 0.88 21.69
CA ARG A 20 -11.74 -0.10 22.43
C ARG A 20 -13.21 0.28 22.43
N GLU A 21 -13.53 1.56 22.51
CA GLU A 21 -14.90 2.08 22.42
C GLU A 21 -15.51 1.81 21.04
N VAL A 22 -14.75 2.05 19.96
CA VAL A 22 -15.23 1.87 18.58
C VAL A 22 -15.25 0.41 18.13
N HIS A 23 -14.24 -0.39 18.49
CA HIS A 23 -14.08 -1.76 17.98
C HIS A 23 -14.36 -2.86 19.01
N GLY A 24 -14.65 -2.52 20.26
CA GLY A 24 -14.91 -3.47 21.35
C GLY A 24 -13.68 -4.19 21.91
N HIS A 25 -12.51 -4.04 21.30
CA HIS A 25 -11.26 -4.67 21.77
C HIS A 25 -10.06 -3.72 21.67
N SER A 26 -9.00 -4.05 22.42
CA SER A 26 -7.76 -3.27 22.35
C SER A 26 -7.10 -3.45 20.97
N PRO A 27 -6.45 -2.41 20.43
CA PRO A 27 -5.76 -2.50 19.14
C PRO A 27 -4.56 -3.44 19.25
N ARG A 28 -4.29 -4.19 18.18
CA ARG A 28 -3.12 -5.08 18.11
C ARG A 28 -1.84 -4.27 18.33
N SER A 29 -0.98 -4.72 19.25
CA SER A 29 0.35 -4.17 19.43
C SER A 29 1.27 -4.67 18.30
N GLY A 30 2.10 -3.79 17.76
CA GLY A 30 3.02 -4.15 16.69
C GLY A 30 3.70 -2.93 16.08
N GLN A 31 4.90 -3.16 15.54
CA GLN A 31 5.58 -2.17 14.70
C GLN A 31 4.89 -2.11 13.34
N LEU A 32 4.96 -0.95 12.69
CA LEU A 32 4.52 -0.83 11.30
C LEU A 32 5.40 -1.72 10.42
N PRO A 33 4.82 -2.43 9.44
CA PRO A 33 5.63 -3.20 8.49
C PRO A 33 6.57 -2.27 7.71
N SER A 34 7.73 -2.78 7.28
CA SER A 34 8.54 -2.11 6.26
C SER A 34 7.97 -2.39 4.87
N THR A 35 8.12 -1.46 3.92
CA THR A 35 7.67 -1.68 2.55
C THR A 35 8.36 -2.90 1.93
N SER A 36 9.66 -3.11 2.14
CA SER A 36 10.36 -4.31 1.68
C SER A 36 9.81 -5.63 2.22
N ARG A 37 9.27 -5.66 3.45
CA ARG A 37 8.56 -6.83 4.00
C ARG A 37 7.20 -7.02 3.32
N MET A 38 6.51 -5.93 3.00
CA MET A 38 5.23 -5.96 2.28
C MET A 38 5.44 -6.49 0.84
N LEU A 39 6.51 -6.06 0.16
CA LEU A 39 6.85 -6.50 -1.20
C LEU A 39 7.55 -7.87 -1.23
N SER A 40 7.24 -8.77 -0.30
CA SER A 40 7.90 -10.08 -0.16
C SER A 40 7.56 -11.10 -1.26
N LYS A 41 6.49 -10.86 -2.04
CA LYS A 41 6.05 -11.70 -3.16
C LYS A 41 5.73 -10.84 -4.38
N ARG A 42 5.82 -11.41 -5.58
CA ARG A 42 5.47 -10.70 -6.84
C ARG A 42 4.01 -10.28 -6.89
N SER A 43 3.10 -11.09 -6.37
CA SER A 43 1.69 -10.72 -6.22
C SER A 43 1.55 -9.49 -5.33
N MET A 44 2.18 -9.48 -4.15
CA MET A 44 2.14 -8.32 -3.25
C MET A 44 2.76 -7.06 -3.87
N GLN A 45 3.84 -7.20 -4.64
CA GLN A 45 4.42 -6.08 -5.35
C GLN A 45 3.49 -5.53 -6.44
N ALA A 46 2.76 -6.40 -7.15
CA ALA A 46 1.73 -5.99 -8.10
C ALA A 46 0.54 -5.30 -7.39
N THR A 47 0.10 -5.83 -6.25
CA THR A 47 -0.95 -5.23 -5.43
C THR A 47 -0.57 -3.85 -4.91
N ALA A 48 0.64 -3.71 -4.37
CA ALA A 48 1.18 -2.43 -3.92
C ALA A 48 1.36 -1.44 -5.08
N THR A 49 1.76 -1.93 -6.25
CA THR A 49 1.82 -1.13 -7.49
C THR A 49 0.45 -0.59 -7.87
N LEU A 50 -0.58 -1.43 -7.86
CA LEU A 50 -1.96 -1.02 -8.18
C LEU A 50 -2.45 0.08 -7.24
N PHE A 51 -2.35 -0.15 -5.92
CA PHE A 51 -2.70 0.87 -4.93
C PHE A 51 -1.91 2.16 -5.16
N SER A 52 -0.59 2.08 -5.33
CA SER A 52 0.28 3.25 -5.49
C SER A 52 -0.03 4.04 -6.76
N ALA A 53 -0.44 3.37 -7.84
CA ALA A 53 -0.89 4.01 -9.07
C ALA A 53 -2.20 4.78 -8.85
N LEU A 54 -3.17 4.19 -8.14
CA LEU A 54 -4.43 4.87 -7.78
C LEU A 54 -4.18 6.07 -6.86
N TYR A 55 -3.27 5.92 -5.89
CA TYR A 55 -2.89 7.00 -5.00
C TYR A 55 -2.20 8.14 -5.74
N ARG A 56 -1.27 7.83 -6.67
CA ARG A 56 -0.65 8.84 -7.53
C ARG A 56 -1.65 9.53 -8.45
N ALA A 57 -2.62 8.79 -9.00
CA ALA A 57 -3.68 9.38 -9.82
C ALA A 57 -4.58 10.34 -9.01
N GLN A 58 -4.82 10.05 -7.73
CA GLN A 58 -5.61 10.90 -6.85
C GLN A 58 -4.84 12.11 -6.33
N ALA A 59 -3.57 11.93 -5.93
CA ALA A 59 -2.76 12.97 -5.29
C ALA A 59 -1.93 13.81 -6.27
N GLY A 60 -1.79 13.38 -7.53
CA GLY A 60 -0.97 14.07 -8.53
C GLY A 60 0.50 14.18 -8.11
N SER A 61 1.13 15.34 -8.41
CA SER A 61 2.49 15.64 -7.96
C SER A 61 2.59 15.83 -6.44
N GLY A 62 1.49 16.19 -5.77
CA GLY A 62 1.45 16.42 -4.32
C GLY A 62 1.75 15.18 -3.47
N ILE A 63 1.78 13.99 -4.10
CA ILE A 63 2.19 12.73 -3.46
C ILE A 63 3.61 12.78 -2.86
N PHE A 64 4.48 13.61 -3.41
CA PHE A 64 5.87 13.75 -2.96
C PHE A 64 6.03 14.83 -1.87
N ASP A 65 5.03 15.69 -1.69
CA ASP A 65 5.11 16.82 -0.75
C ASP A 65 4.53 16.42 0.63
N ALA A 66 3.31 15.89 0.65
CA ALA A 66 2.60 15.56 1.88
C ALA A 66 1.62 14.39 1.70
N ILE A 67 1.35 13.68 2.79
CA ILE A 67 0.30 12.64 2.82
C ILE A 67 -1.02 13.33 3.16
N ALA A 68 -1.72 13.83 2.14
CA ALA A 68 -3.09 14.31 2.30
C ALA A 68 -4.01 13.12 2.63
N LEU A 69 -4.63 13.13 3.81
CA LEU A 69 -5.43 12.00 4.30
C LEU A 69 -6.63 11.72 3.38
N ASP A 70 -7.29 12.75 2.87
CA ASP A 70 -8.44 12.60 1.96
C ASP A 70 -8.04 11.87 0.66
N HIS A 71 -6.88 12.19 0.11
CA HIS A 71 -6.35 11.49 -1.07
C HIS A 71 -5.97 10.04 -0.76
N LEU A 72 -5.41 9.79 0.42
CA LEU A 72 -5.06 8.43 0.86
C LEU A 72 -6.31 7.56 1.03
N LEU A 73 -7.33 8.07 1.73
CA LEU A 73 -8.59 7.36 1.98
C LEU A 73 -9.34 7.12 0.67
N ALA A 74 -9.50 8.14 -0.18
CA ALA A 74 -10.17 7.99 -1.47
C ALA A 74 -9.45 6.98 -2.40
N ALA A 75 -8.11 6.97 -2.41
CA ALA A 75 -7.35 5.99 -3.17
C ALA A 75 -7.51 4.57 -2.61
N HIS A 76 -7.55 4.42 -1.28
CA HIS A 76 -7.73 3.14 -0.61
C HIS A 76 -9.13 2.56 -0.85
N GLU A 77 -10.17 3.38 -0.79
CA GLU A 77 -11.55 2.97 -1.12
C GLU A 77 -11.67 2.49 -2.56
N ARG A 78 -11.12 3.24 -3.52
CA ARG A 78 -11.09 2.82 -4.94
C ARG A 78 -10.31 1.53 -5.15
N TYR A 79 -9.19 1.39 -4.45
CA TYR A 79 -8.40 0.17 -4.47
C TYR A 79 -9.21 -1.03 -3.97
N LEU A 80 -9.91 -0.91 -2.83
CA LEU A 80 -10.76 -1.97 -2.31
C LEU A 80 -11.90 -2.34 -3.25
N ALA A 81 -12.53 -1.36 -3.90
CA ALA A 81 -13.57 -1.61 -4.91
C ALA A 81 -13.00 -2.43 -6.10
N PHE A 82 -11.81 -2.08 -6.58
CA PHE A 82 -11.15 -2.81 -7.67
C PHE A 82 -10.72 -4.23 -7.24
N SER A 83 -10.09 -4.37 -6.07
CA SER A 83 -9.66 -5.66 -5.54
C SER A 83 -10.84 -6.59 -5.21
N GLY A 84 -11.96 -6.04 -4.75
CA GLY A 84 -13.20 -6.79 -4.57
C GLY A 84 -13.69 -7.40 -5.89
N GLY A 85 -13.64 -6.64 -6.98
CA GLY A 85 -13.95 -7.12 -8.33
C GLY A 85 -13.02 -8.27 -8.78
N LEU A 86 -11.72 -8.17 -8.52
CA LEU A 86 -10.77 -9.24 -8.85
C LEU A 86 -11.03 -10.53 -8.06
N ARG A 87 -11.39 -10.41 -6.78
CA ARG A 87 -11.73 -11.57 -5.94
C ARG A 87 -12.98 -12.30 -6.45
N LEU A 88 -13.99 -11.57 -6.92
CA LEU A 88 -15.17 -12.16 -7.55
C LEU A 88 -14.84 -12.93 -8.86
N GLN A 89 -13.71 -12.59 -9.50
CA GLN A 89 -13.18 -13.29 -10.67
C GLN A 89 -12.24 -14.46 -10.32
N GLY A 90 -12.13 -14.85 -9.04
CA GLY A 90 -11.34 -15.97 -8.57
C GLY A 90 -9.85 -15.68 -8.37
N LEU A 91 -9.42 -14.42 -8.48
CA LEU A 91 -8.05 -14.01 -8.16
C LEU A 91 -7.94 -13.72 -6.65
N ASP A 92 -7.39 -14.66 -5.89
CA ASP A 92 -7.12 -14.46 -4.46
C ASP A 92 -5.84 -13.62 -4.26
N ILE A 93 -6.05 -12.32 -4.11
CA ILE A 93 -4.98 -11.34 -3.87
C ILE A 93 -5.14 -10.82 -2.46
N GLU A 94 -4.08 -10.98 -1.65
CA GLU A 94 -4.03 -10.40 -0.31
C GLU A 94 -4.13 -8.86 -0.42
N PRO A 95 -5.19 -8.24 0.14
CA PRO A 95 -5.43 -6.83 -0.05
C PRO A 95 -4.51 -5.98 0.83
N ILE A 96 -4.16 -4.79 0.33
CA ILE A 96 -3.48 -3.76 1.09
C ILE A 96 -4.48 -3.16 2.10
N ASP A 97 -4.21 -3.31 3.39
CA ASP A 97 -4.99 -2.64 4.43
C ASP A 97 -4.64 -1.13 4.53
N ILE A 98 -5.42 -0.37 5.29
CA ILE A 98 -5.22 1.09 5.41
C ILE A 98 -3.88 1.46 6.08
N THR A 99 -3.35 0.60 6.96
CA THR A 99 -2.04 0.82 7.60
C THR A 99 -0.92 0.64 6.59
N GLN A 100 -1.00 -0.41 5.78
CA GLN A 100 -0.10 -0.68 4.68
C GLN A 100 -0.17 0.41 3.61
N ALA A 101 -1.37 0.88 3.26
CA ALA A 101 -1.57 2.02 2.35
C ALA A 101 -0.84 3.29 2.85
N TRP A 102 -0.96 3.61 4.13
CA TRP A 102 -0.24 4.74 4.73
C TRP A 102 1.28 4.56 4.72
N VAL A 103 1.78 3.34 4.99
CA VAL A 103 3.22 3.03 4.92
C VAL A 103 3.75 3.23 3.50
N LEU A 104 3.01 2.77 2.48
CA LEU A 104 3.36 2.99 1.07
C LEU A 104 3.38 4.49 0.73
N ALA A 105 2.36 5.24 1.14
CA ALA A 105 2.32 6.69 0.93
C ALA A 105 3.50 7.42 1.59
N ARG A 106 3.84 7.04 2.83
CA ARG A 106 5.00 7.58 3.54
C ARG A 106 6.30 7.28 2.81
N ASP A 107 6.49 6.04 2.38
CA ASP A 107 7.75 5.60 1.78
C ASP A 107 7.90 6.14 0.35
N ILE A 108 6.80 6.35 -0.39
CA ILE A 108 6.80 7.08 -1.67
C ILE A 108 7.24 8.52 -1.46
N ARG A 109 6.63 9.21 -0.48
CA ARG A 109 6.96 10.60 -0.16
C ARG A 109 8.42 10.76 0.25
N SER A 110 8.96 9.83 1.05
CA SER A 110 10.35 9.89 1.52
C SER A 110 11.36 9.35 0.51
N GLY A 111 10.92 8.87 -0.67
CA GLY A 111 11.79 8.28 -1.69
C GLY A 111 12.32 6.88 -1.37
N VAL A 112 11.89 6.26 -0.26
CA VAL A 112 12.22 4.86 0.09
C VAL A 112 11.57 3.89 -0.88
N ALA A 113 10.37 4.23 -1.36
CA ALA A 113 9.71 3.57 -2.46
C ALA A 113 9.59 4.52 -3.65
N SER A 114 9.80 4.00 -4.86
CA SER A 114 9.74 4.78 -6.08
C SER A 114 9.02 4.05 -7.20
N PHE A 115 8.58 4.81 -8.19
CA PHE A 115 8.01 4.25 -9.41
C PHE A 115 9.12 4.04 -10.44
N ARG A 116 9.29 2.80 -10.91
CA ARG A 116 10.14 2.48 -12.06
C ARG A 116 9.29 2.20 -13.29
N TYR A 117 9.79 2.58 -14.45
CA TYR A 117 9.13 2.32 -15.73
C TYR A 117 9.58 0.98 -16.30
N CYS A 118 8.64 0.14 -16.74
CA CYS A 118 8.96 -1.10 -17.44
C CYS A 118 8.86 -0.92 -18.95
N HIS A 119 9.97 -1.14 -19.66
CA HIS A 119 10.00 -1.05 -21.14
C HIS A 119 9.27 -2.19 -21.85
N ALA A 120 8.98 -3.31 -21.17
CA ALA A 120 8.30 -4.47 -21.79
C ALA A 120 6.77 -4.36 -21.77
N CYS A 121 6.18 -3.80 -20.70
CA CYS A 121 4.73 -3.63 -20.59
C CYS A 121 4.28 -2.17 -20.55
N HIS A 122 5.22 -1.21 -20.60
CA HIS A 122 4.98 0.23 -20.58
C HIS A 122 4.25 0.76 -19.34
N LEU A 123 4.27 0.01 -18.24
CA LEU A 123 3.67 0.40 -16.96
C LEU A 123 4.72 0.87 -15.96
N HIS A 124 4.32 1.82 -15.12
CA HIS A 124 5.05 2.13 -13.90
C HIS A 124 4.73 1.09 -12.83
N TYR A 125 5.75 0.64 -12.11
CA TYR A 125 5.61 -0.27 -10.98
C TYR A 125 6.34 0.23 -9.75
N LEU A 126 5.82 -0.15 -8.59
CA LEU A 126 6.43 0.21 -7.30
C LEU A 126 7.67 -0.65 -7.05
N PHE A 127 8.73 0.00 -6.59
CA PHE A 127 10.01 -0.59 -6.31
C PHE A 127 10.64 -0.01 -5.04
N THR A 128 11.39 -0.83 -4.30
CA THR A 128 12.29 -0.41 -3.22
C THR A 128 13.63 -1.11 -3.38
N ASP A 129 14.74 -0.44 -3.06
CA ASP A 129 16.09 -1.02 -3.22
C ASP A 129 16.33 -2.22 -2.28
N ASP A 130 15.61 -2.28 -1.16
CA ASP A 130 15.72 -3.32 -0.13
C ASP A 130 14.66 -4.44 -0.28
N ALA A 131 13.96 -4.50 -1.42
CA ALA A 131 12.93 -5.51 -1.66
C ALA A 131 13.51 -6.93 -1.64
N ARG A 132 12.82 -7.86 -0.97
CA ARG A 132 13.24 -9.27 -0.90
C ARG A 132 12.96 -10.07 -2.17
N VAL A 133 12.20 -9.50 -3.11
CA VAL A 133 11.90 -10.11 -4.40
C VAL A 133 12.98 -9.74 -5.42
N PRO A 134 13.24 -10.57 -6.44
CA PRO A 134 14.19 -10.22 -7.48
C PRO A 134 13.83 -8.89 -8.13
N GLU A 135 14.80 -8.19 -8.71
CA GLU A 135 14.51 -6.94 -9.40
C GLU A 135 13.56 -7.15 -10.60
N GLY A 136 12.93 -6.07 -11.05
CA GLY A 136 12.10 -6.03 -12.25
C GLY A 136 10.59 -5.94 -12.03
N CYS A 137 9.86 -5.85 -13.15
CA CYS A 137 8.43 -5.57 -13.16
C CYS A 137 7.60 -6.77 -12.65
N PRO A 138 6.77 -6.58 -11.61
CA PRO A 138 5.94 -7.65 -11.06
C PRO A 138 4.86 -8.11 -12.05
N ILE A 139 4.34 -7.21 -12.89
CA ILE A 139 3.30 -7.53 -13.88
C ILE A 139 3.82 -8.47 -14.96
N CYS A 140 5.00 -8.18 -15.53
CA CYS A 140 5.63 -9.06 -16.51
C CYS A 140 6.00 -10.43 -15.90
N ALA A 141 6.45 -10.45 -14.65
CA ALA A 141 6.77 -11.69 -13.95
C ALA A 141 5.52 -12.57 -13.78
N LEU A 142 4.40 -11.99 -13.31
CA LEU A 142 3.14 -12.72 -13.15
C LEU A 142 2.56 -13.18 -14.49
N LYS A 143 2.57 -12.33 -15.53
CA LYS A 143 2.13 -12.73 -16.88
C LYS A 143 2.86 -13.97 -17.39
N ARG A 144 4.18 -14.05 -17.20
CA ARG A 144 4.97 -15.23 -17.57
C ARG A 144 4.67 -16.47 -16.72
N GLN A 145 4.28 -16.27 -15.47
CA GLN A 145 3.93 -17.37 -14.55
C GLN A 145 2.60 -18.02 -14.91
N TYR A 146 1.58 -17.23 -15.25
CA TYR A 146 0.23 -17.72 -15.61
C TYR A 146 0.08 -18.11 -17.10
N ALA A 147 1.07 -17.81 -17.94
CA ALA A 147 1.10 -18.23 -19.34
C ALA A 147 1.72 -19.64 -19.54
N ARG A 148 2.09 -20.31 -18.44
CA ARG A 148 2.54 -21.70 -18.41
C ARG A 148 1.40 -22.59 -17.92
#